data_AF-A0A850MKI8-F1
#
_entry.id   AF-A0A850MKI8-F1
#
_cell.length_a   1.000
_cell.length_b   1.000
_cell.length_c   1.000
_cell.angle_alpha   90.00
_cell.angle_beta   90.00
_cell.angle_gamma   90.00
#
_symmetry.space_group_name_H-M   'P 1'
#
loop_
_entity.id
_entity.type
_entity.pdbx_description
1 polymer ?
#
loop_
_entity_poly.entity_id
_entity_poly.type
_entity_poly.pdbx_seq_one_letter_code
_entity_poly.pdbx_strand_id
1 'polypeptide(L)'
;MNQDKLNELLSSIFDKKSFSMDKALLYFYSMDVSVKEHIPDAVVIPETREQLVQLVKLAYEHEIPIIPRGANVKDLQELIAEQLDLL
;
A
#
# COMPACT_ATOMS: atom_id res chain seq x y z
N MET A 1 5.51 -1.51 -13.02
CA MET A 1 6.65 -2.22 -12.39
C MET A 1 6.39 -3.74 -12.43
N ASN A 2 7.42 -4.59 -12.44
CA ASN A 2 7.22 -6.06 -12.39
C ASN A 2 7.09 -6.57 -10.94
N GLN A 3 6.59 -7.80 -10.76
CA GLN A 3 6.33 -8.37 -9.43
C GLN A 3 7.60 -8.58 -8.60
N ASP A 4 8.69 -9.01 -9.21
CA ASP A 4 9.96 -9.24 -8.50
C ASP A 4 10.49 -7.94 -7.88
N LYS A 5 10.45 -6.85 -8.64
CA LYS A 5 10.90 -5.54 -8.17
C LYS A 5 9.99 -4.98 -7.08
N LEU A 6 8.67 -5.14 -7.23
CA LEU A 6 7.71 -4.74 -6.18
C LEU A 6 7.97 -5.51 -4.89
N ASN A 7 8.19 -6.82 -4.98
CA ASN A 7 8.49 -7.66 -3.82
C ASN A 7 9.81 -7.26 -3.14
N GLU A 8 10.85 -6.94 -3.91
CA GLU A 8 12.13 -6.43 -3.37
C GLU A 8 11.93 -5.12 -2.61
N LEU A 9 11.22 -4.16 -3.22
CA LEU A 9 10.92 -2.86 -2.62
C LEU A 9 10.13 -3.00 -1.32
N LEU A 10 9.05 -3.80 -1.32
CA LEU A 10 8.24 -4.02 -0.12
C LEU A 10 9.01 -4.74 0.99
N SER A 11 9.86 -5.71 0.63
CA SER A 11 10.70 -6.44 1.60
C SER A 11 11.76 -5.56 2.27
N SER A 12 12.04 -4.36 1.74
CA SER A 12 12.94 -3.40 2.38
C SER A 12 12.33 -2.66 3.56
N ILE A 13 10.99 -2.65 3.67
CA ILE A 13 10.22 -1.95 4.71
C ILE A 13 9.49 -2.94 5.62
N PHE A 14 8.99 -4.04 5.04
CA PHE A 14 8.05 -4.96 5.66
C PHE A 14 8.61 -6.37 5.79
N ASP A 15 8.29 -7.01 6.91
CA ASP A 15 8.40 -8.47 7.03
C ASP A 15 7.38 -9.16 6.12
N LYS A 16 7.63 -10.42 5.75
CA LYS A 16 6.72 -11.23 4.91
C LYS A 16 5.31 -11.42 5.49
N LYS A 17 5.10 -11.12 6.77
CA LYS A 17 3.78 -11.13 7.43
C LYS A 17 2.98 -9.84 7.21
N SER A 18 3.66 -8.75 6.89
CA SER A 18 3.10 -7.39 6.81
C SER A 18 2.73 -6.99 5.38
N PHE A 19 2.99 -7.85 4.39
CA PHE A 19 2.44 -7.71 3.05
C PHE A 19 2.19 -9.07 2.39
N SER A 20 1.35 -9.08 1.36
CA SER A 20 1.05 -10.27 0.58
C SER A 20 0.83 -9.93 -0.88
N MET A 21 1.27 -10.86 -1.74
CA MET A 21 1.04 -10.86 -3.19
C MET A 21 0.31 -12.15 -3.61
N ASP A 22 -0.31 -12.85 -2.65
CA ASP A 22 -1.10 -14.05 -2.91
C ASP A 22 -2.37 -13.73 -3.70
N LYS A 23 -2.60 -14.42 -4.81
CA LYS A 23 -3.69 -14.11 -5.74
C LYS A 23 -5.08 -14.19 -5.10
N ALA A 24 -5.31 -15.13 -4.18
CA ALA A 24 -6.61 -15.27 -3.52
C ALA A 24 -6.87 -14.08 -2.59
N LEU A 25 -5.83 -13.64 -1.86
CA LEU A 25 -5.93 -12.45 -1.04
C LEU A 25 -6.10 -11.18 -1.89
N LEU A 26 -5.32 -11.01 -2.96
CA LEU A 26 -5.45 -9.84 -3.86
C LEU A 26 -6.86 -9.75 -4.45
N TYR A 27 -7.43 -10.89 -4.87
CA TYR A 27 -8.81 -10.95 -5.34
C TYR A 27 -9.81 -10.56 -4.23
N PHE A 28 -9.64 -11.06 -3.01
CA PHE A 28 -10.48 -10.63 -1.88
C PHE A 28 -10.42 -9.11 -1.64
N TYR A 29 -9.23 -8.52 -1.83
CA TYR A 29 -9.00 -7.08 -1.70
C TYR A 29 -9.34 -6.26 -2.95
N SER A 30 -9.70 -6.88 -4.07
CA SER A 30 -10.17 -6.20 -5.29
C SER A 30 -11.68 -5.98 -5.32
N MET A 31 -12.41 -6.71 -4.46
CA MET A 31 -13.86 -6.63 -4.39
C MET A 31 -14.31 -5.52 -3.46
N ASP A 32 -15.24 -4.69 -3.93
CA ASP A 32 -16.10 -3.84 -3.12
C ASP A 32 -17.58 -4.05 -3.53
N VAL A 33 -18.50 -3.22 -3.05
CA VAL A 33 -19.92 -3.27 -3.45
C VAL A 33 -20.19 -2.78 -4.88
N SER A 34 -19.16 -2.30 -5.58
CA SER A 34 -19.27 -1.76 -6.94
C SER A 34 -19.01 -2.84 -8.00
N VAL A 35 -19.34 -2.52 -9.25
CA VAL A 35 -19.16 -3.41 -10.41
C VAL A 35 -17.72 -3.33 -10.97
N LYS A 36 -16.89 -2.39 -10.50
CA LYS A 36 -15.53 -2.21 -11.00
C LYS A 36 -14.54 -2.94 -10.11
N GLU A 37 -13.92 -3.97 -10.66
CA GLU A 37 -12.83 -4.68 -10.01
C GLU A 37 -11.49 -4.11 -10.51
N HIS A 38 -10.61 -3.74 -9.59
CA HIS A 38 -9.19 -3.55 -9.87
C HIS A 38 -8.39 -4.45 -8.95
N ILE A 39 -7.74 -5.47 -9.51
CA ILE A 39 -6.90 -6.38 -8.72
C ILE A 39 -5.61 -5.65 -8.34
N PRO A 40 -5.30 -5.49 -7.05
CA PRO A 40 -4.06 -4.87 -6.62
C PRO A 40 -2.87 -5.81 -6.89
N ASP A 41 -1.67 -5.25 -7.03
CA ASP A 41 -0.43 -6.04 -7.16
C ASP A 41 0.09 -6.55 -5.81
N ALA A 42 -0.24 -5.84 -4.72
CA ALA A 42 0.12 -6.20 -3.35
C ALA A 42 -0.90 -5.62 -2.36
N VAL A 43 -1.04 -6.29 -1.21
CA VAL A 43 -1.73 -5.76 -0.03
C VAL A 43 -0.71 -5.64 1.09
N VAL A 44 -0.68 -4.49 1.75
CA VAL A 44 0.24 -4.16 2.84
C VAL A 44 -0.54 -3.80 4.09
N ILE A 45 -0.05 -4.24 5.24
CA ILE A 45 -0.60 -3.93 6.57
C ILE A 45 0.56 -3.38 7.41
N PRO A 46 0.79 -2.06 7.40
CA PRO A 46 1.80 -1.45 8.24
C PRO A 46 1.42 -1.58 9.72
N GLU A 47 2.39 -1.94 10.55
CA GLU A 47 2.23 -2.08 12.01
C GLU A 47 2.66 -0.79 12.75
N THR A 48 3.45 0.08 12.09
CA THR A 48 3.94 1.34 12.67
C THR A 48 3.77 2.53 11.74
N ARG A 49 3.80 3.75 12.31
CA ARG A 49 3.76 5.01 11.56
C ARG A 49 4.96 5.15 10.63
N GLU A 50 6.13 4.70 11.08
CA GLU A 50 7.37 4.77 10.30
C GLU A 50 7.30 3.92 9.03
N GLN A 51 6.73 2.71 9.12
CA GLN A 51 6.48 1.86 7.96
C GLN A 51 5.52 2.52 6.97
N LEU A 52 4.46 3.16 7.48
CA LEU A 52 3.50 3.89 6.64
C LEU A 52 4.18 5.06 5.91
N VAL A 53 5.00 5.84 6.60
CA VAL A 53 5.78 6.95 6.03
C VAL A 53 6.71 6.45 4.93
N GLN A 54 7.46 5.37 5.18
CA GLN A 54 8.37 4.78 4.21
C GLN A 54 7.62 4.25 2.98
N LEU A 55 6.48 3.60 3.18
CA LEU A 55 5.63 3.10 2.09
C LEU A 55 5.13 4.25 1.20
N VAL A 56 4.63 5.34 1.79
CA VAL A 56 4.11 6.49 1.02
C VAL A 56 5.22 7.14 0.21
N LYS A 57 6.41 7.32 0.79
CA LYS A 57 7.58 7.87 0.07
C LYS A 57 8.00 6.97 -1.08
N LEU A 58 8.14 5.67 -0.83
CA LEU A 58 8.50 4.68 -1.85
C LEU A 58 7.46 4.67 -2.99
N ALA A 59 6.18 4.70 -2.65
CA ALA A 59 5.10 4.74 -3.62
C ALA A 59 5.12 6.02 -4.46
N TYR A 60 5.41 7.18 -3.85
CA TYR A 60 5.58 8.44 -4.57
C TYR A 60 6.77 8.39 -5.54
N GLU A 61 7.94 7.96 -5.06
CA GLU A 61 9.18 7.86 -5.85
C GLU A 61 9.05 6.91 -7.06
N HIS A 62 8.22 5.87 -6.94
CA HIS A 62 8.01 4.86 -7.98
C HIS A 62 6.65 4.97 -8.70
N GLU A 63 5.90 6.05 -8.48
CA GLU A 63 4.57 6.30 -9.07
C GLU A 63 3.58 5.14 -8.87
N ILE A 64 3.62 4.51 -7.69
CA ILE A 64 2.75 3.39 -7.32
C ILE A 64 1.48 3.96 -6.66
N PRO A 65 0.28 3.73 -7.22
CA PRO A 65 -0.95 4.17 -6.59
C PRO A 65 -1.22 3.38 -5.30
N ILE A 66 -1.53 4.10 -4.21
CA ILE A 66 -1.99 3.51 -2.94
C ILE A 66 -3.50 3.68 -2.83
N ILE A 67 -4.20 2.58 -2.56
CA ILE A 67 -5.64 2.57 -2.30
C ILE A 67 -5.85 2.16 -0.83
N PRO A 68 -6.17 3.10 0.08
CA PRO A 68 -6.43 2.74 1.47
C PRO A 68 -7.70 1.90 1.61
N ARG A 69 -7.62 0.85 2.44
CA ARG A 69 -8.77 0.01 2.80
C ARG A 69 -8.75 -0.30 4.29
N GLY A 70 -9.81 0.08 5.02
CA GLY A 70 -9.94 -0.15 6.47
C GLY A 70 -10.52 1.06 7.21
N ALA A 71 -10.72 0.93 8.52
CA ALA A 71 -11.38 1.95 9.36
C ALA A 71 -10.44 3.05 9.89
N ASN A 72 -9.11 2.88 9.81
CA ASN A 72 -8.12 3.82 10.34
C ASN A 72 -7.48 4.69 9.24
N VAL A 73 -8.30 5.20 8.31
CA VAL A 73 -7.85 6.03 7.18
C VAL A 73 -7.26 7.38 7.64
N LYS A 74 -7.49 7.76 8.91
CA LYS A 74 -7.04 9.03 9.49
C LYS A 74 -5.52 9.21 9.37
N ASP A 75 -4.74 8.19 9.75
CA ASP A 75 -3.28 8.29 9.80
C ASP A 75 -2.67 8.45 8.39
N LEU A 76 -3.29 7.84 7.37
CA LEU A 76 -2.85 8.02 5.99
C LEU A 76 -3.25 9.40 5.45
N GLN A 77 -4.44 9.90 5.75
CA GLN A 77 -4.86 11.25 5.33
C GLN A 77 -4.00 12.34 5.96
N GLU A 78 -3.69 12.20 7.25
CA GLU A 78 -2.81 13.11 7.98
C GLU A 78 -1.39 13.07 7.40
N LEU A 79 -0.88 11.89 7.05
CA LEU A 79 0.43 11.76 6.41
C LEU A 79 0.47 12.34 4.99
N ILE A 80 -0.58 12.13 4.19
CA ILE A 80 -0.67 12.73 2.85
C ILE A 80 -0.70 14.27 2.98
N ALA A 81 -1.43 14.81 3.95
CA ALA A 81 -1.43 16.25 4.22
C ALA A 81 -0.04 16.76 4.63
N GLU A 82 0.66 16.08 5.55
CA GLU A 82 2.04 16.42 5.94
C GLU A 82 3.02 16.39 4.76
N GLN A 83 2.89 15.43 3.84
CA GLN A 83 3.75 15.34 2.66
C GLN A 83 3.42 16.40 1.58
N LEU A 84 2.15 16.79 1.45
CA LEU A 84 1.73 17.87 0.54
C LEU A 84 2.18 19.25 1.04
N ASP A 85 2.27 19.46 2.36
CA ASP A 85 2.82 20.70 2.95
C ASP A 85 4.35 20.81 2.82
N LEU A 86 5.04 19.73 2.40
CA LEU A 86 6.47 19.68 2.13
C LEU A 86 6.84 19.86 0.64
N LEU A 87 5.84 20.05 -0.24
CA LEU A 87 5.97 20.33 -1.68
C LEU A 87 5.61 21.79 -2.00
#